data_AF-A0A833N243-F1
#
_entry.id   AF-A0A833N243-F1
#
_cell.length_a   1.000
_cell.length_b   1.000
_cell.length_c   1.000
_cell.angle_alpha   90.00
_cell.angle_beta   90.00
_cell.angle_gamma   90.00
#
_symmetry.space_group_name_H-M   'P 1'
#
loop_
_entity.id
_entity.type
_entity.pdbx_description
1 polymer ?
#
loop_
_entity_poly.entity_id
_entity_poly.type
_entity_poly.pdbx_seq_one_letter_code
_entity_poly.pdbx_strand_id
1 'polypeptide(L)'
;MTDSVERARRAAGAMADPGFPALKERVIARTGHNYYEDKDDLLYDRLRKRMRMCGVGDCTAYRVLLEGAAGRDEWAALEAEITIGETFFFRYAEQFAALRKTILPELIEARSEIRRLRIWSAGCSTGAEPYSLAILVHDLLGEALADWSVTILGTDLSAAALATAREAEFGPWALRTLDTEERARWFRRTPARPGLPHGGYALRPAFRRMVRFERQNLLGLIDGSDRIQGSFDLILCRNVLIYFSPDHVNRIVRALGERLDARGWLLIGHAEPNPTFSQWLQPVALPGTVAYRPIDTPTTEPPPVLVPARPDAVPIPLTPLPAFVAVEPAAPMPEPIGIPIPLPAEPATEHPLSPGDLLAEIRVLADSGETARAWRRLHEEIESYATDPALRYYEGLLALDLGREREAERALRGALFLDRGFVMAHFQLGLLLARAGRRGEAARALDNALRLAQGLSPETILPEGDGVSAARLAESARRALAGITVSEA
;
A
#
# COMPACT_ATOMS: atom_id res chain seq x y z
N MET A 1 -11.60 -18.83 22.92
CA MET A 1 -12.56 -19.96 22.74
C MET A 1 -13.74 -19.61 21.82
N THR A 2 -14.16 -18.35 21.76
CA THR A 2 -15.24 -17.84 20.88
C THR A 2 -14.92 -17.89 19.38
N ASP A 3 -13.68 -17.56 19.00
CA ASP A 3 -13.27 -17.42 17.59
C ASP A 3 -13.17 -18.77 16.82
N SER A 4 -12.79 -19.84 17.53
CA SER A 4 -12.74 -21.20 16.97
C SER A 4 -14.15 -21.77 16.74
N VAL A 5 -15.09 -21.43 17.62
CA VAL A 5 -16.51 -21.81 17.51
C VAL A 5 -17.20 -21.04 16.38
N GLU A 6 -16.83 -19.78 16.19
CA GLU A 6 -17.39 -18.94 15.12
C GLU A 6 -16.85 -19.35 13.74
N ARG A 7 -15.55 -19.66 13.61
CA ARG A 7 -15.01 -20.30 12.39
C ARG A 7 -15.64 -21.67 12.12
N ALA A 8 -15.80 -22.51 13.14
CA ALA A 8 -16.46 -23.82 12.98
C ALA A 8 -17.93 -23.68 12.54
N ARG A 9 -18.66 -22.66 13.02
CA ARG A 9 -20.03 -22.34 12.55
C ARG A 9 -20.05 -21.79 11.13
N ARG A 10 -19.04 -21.01 10.72
CA ARG A 10 -18.92 -20.47 9.35
C ARG A 10 -18.56 -21.56 8.33
N ALA A 11 -17.60 -22.42 8.68
CA ALA A 11 -17.28 -23.64 7.92
C ALA A 11 -18.49 -24.58 7.80
N ALA A 12 -19.25 -24.73 8.88
CA ALA A 12 -20.50 -25.47 8.83
C ALA A 12 -21.54 -24.81 7.91
N GLY A 13 -21.58 -23.48 7.80
CA GLY A 13 -22.50 -22.74 6.92
C GLY A 13 -22.19 -22.90 5.43
N ALA A 14 -20.92 -22.83 5.04
CA ALA A 14 -20.49 -23.06 3.66
C ALA A 14 -20.71 -24.53 3.24
N MET A 15 -20.45 -25.49 4.14
CA MET A 15 -20.70 -26.91 3.90
C MET A 15 -22.19 -27.30 4.01
N ALA A 16 -23.02 -26.51 4.70
CA ALA A 16 -24.46 -26.78 4.86
C ALA A 16 -25.31 -26.26 3.69
N ASP A 17 -24.79 -25.34 2.87
CA ASP A 17 -25.49 -24.88 1.65
C ASP A 17 -25.13 -25.80 0.47
N PRO A 18 -26.03 -26.70 0.03
CA PRO A 18 -25.74 -27.65 -1.05
C PRO A 18 -25.50 -26.97 -2.41
N GLY A 19 -25.89 -25.70 -2.58
CA GLY A 19 -25.66 -24.92 -3.79
C GLY A 19 -24.27 -24.30 -3.86
N PHE A 20 -23.54 -24.22 -2.74
CA PHE A 20 -22.26 -23.52 -2.68
C PHE A 20 -21.18 -24.09 -3.61
N PRO A 21 -20.94 -25.42 -3.71
CA PRO A 21 -19.90 -25.94 -4.59
C PRO A 21 -20.07 -25.54 -6.06
N ALA A 22 -21.30 -25.62 -6.58
CA ALA A 22 -21.57 -25.27 -7.97
C ALA A 22 -21.54 -23.75 -8.22
N LEU A 23 -21.90 -22.94 -7.22
CA LEU A 23 -21.74 -21.48 -7.30
C LEU A 23 -20.26 -21.07 -7.24
N LYS A 24 -19.46 -21.71 -6.37
CA LYS A 24 -18.01 -21.53 -6.28
C LYS A 24 -17.36 -21.86 -7.62
N GLU A 25 -17.67 -23.02 -8.21
CA GLU A 25 -17.16 -23.41 -9.53
C GLU A 25 -17.51 -22.35 -10.59
N ARG A 26 -18.73 -21.82 -10.56
CA ARG A 26 -19.16 -20.78 -11.49
C ARG A 26 -18.39 -19.46 -11.30
N VAL A 27 -18.13 -19.06 -10.05
CA VAL A 27 -17.33 -17.87 -9.74
C VAL A 27 -15.89 -18.06 -10.23
N ILE A 28 -15.27 -19.21 -9.93
CA ILE A 28 -13.91 -19.54 -10.38
C ILE A 28 -13.83 -19.53 -11.90
N ALA A 29 -14.78 -20.19 -12.58
CA ALA A 29 -14.81 -20.25 -14.04
C ALA A 29 -14.96 -18.87 -14.68
N ARG A 30 -15.70 -17.96 -14.05
CA ARG A 30 -15.91 -16.61 -14.59
C ARG A 30 -14.74 -15.68 -14.32
N THR A 31 -14.17 -15.70 -13.12
CA THR A 31 -13.18 -14.69 -12.68
C THR A 31 -11.74 -15.18 -12.75
N GLY A 32 -11.53 -16.49 -12.75
CA GLY A 32 -10.23 -17.13 -12.63
C GLY A 32 -9.63 -17.09 -11.23
N HIS A 33 -10.30 -16.44 -10.27
CA HIS A 33 -9.89 -16.44 -8.87
C HIS A 33 -10.06 -17.83 -8.30
N ASN A 34 -8.95 -18.47 -7.95
CA ASN A 34 -8.89 -19.76 -7.32
C ASN A 34 -9.15 -19.64 -5.81
N TYR A 35 -10.10 -20.43 -5.33
CA TYR A 35 -10.44 -20.54 -3.92
C TYR A 35 -10.22 -22.01 -3.50
N TYR A 36 -9.11 -22.25 -2.80
CA TYR A 36 -8.83 -23.55 -2.19
C TYR A 36 -9.84 -23.83 -1.05
N GLU A 37 -10.00 -25.10 -0.67
CA GLU A 37 -10.96 -25.51 0.37
C GLU A 37 -10.77 -24.75 1.69
N ASP A 38 -9.52 -24.41 2.05
CA ASP A 38 -9.20 -23.62 3.25
C ASP A 38 -9.64 -22.14 3.18
N LYS A 39 -10.15 -21.70 2.02
CA LYS A 39 -10.67 -20.34 1.76
C LYS A 39 -12.16 -20.31 1.44
N ASP A 40 -12.86 -21.44 1.55
CA ASP A 40 -14.28 -21.53 1.23
C ASP A 40 -15.14 -20.63 2.13
N ASP A 41 -14.80 -20.52 3.40
CA ASP A 41 -15.47 -19.62 4.34
C ASP A 41 -15.40 -18.15 3.90
N LEU A 42 -14.23 -17.73 3.41
CA LEU A 42 -14.01 -16.36 2.96
C LEU A 42 -14.82 -16.04 1.70
N LEU A 43 -14.90 -16.98 0.76
CA LEU A 43 -15.73 -16.83 -0.42
C LEU A 43 -17.22 -16.84 -0.03
N TYR A 44 -17.62 -17.78 0.81
CA TYR A 44 -19.00 -17.92 1.27
C TYR A 44 -19.49 -16.69 2.02
N ASP A 45 -18.67 -16.08 2.88
CA ASP A 45 -19.06 -14.85 3.60
C ASP A 45 -19.34 -13.68 2.65
N ARG A 46 -18.56 -13.55 1.58
CA ARG A 46 -18.78 -12.53 0.54
C ARG A 46 -20.03 -12.82 -0.27
N LEU A 47 -20.23 -14.07 -0.68
CA LEU A 47 -21.45 -14.50 -1.36
C LEU A 47 -22.68 -14.24 -0.47
N ARG A 48 -22.62 -14.61 0.80
CA ARG A 48 -23.69 -14.40 1.78
C ARG A 48 -24.01 -12.92 2.00
N LYS A 49 -23.02 -12.03 1.97
CA LYS A 49 -23.25 -10.59 1.98
C LYS A 49 -24.05 -10.15 0.74
N ARG A 50 -23.66 -10.59 -0.46
CA ARG A 50 -24.40 -10.29 -1.70
C ARG A 50 -25.81 -10.89 -1.71
N MET A 51 -25.96 -12.14 -1.26
CA MET A 51 -27.25 -12.81 -1.12
C MET A 51 -28.22 -12.01 -0.25
N ARG A 52 -27.75 -11.52 0.91
CA ARG A 52 -28.55 -10.65 1.79
C ARG A 52 -28.96 -9.35 1.12
N MET A 53 -28.08 -8.73 0.34
CA MET A 53 -28.40 -7.49 -0.40
C MET A 53 -29.44 -7.72 -1.50
N CYS A 54 -29.46 -8.91 -2.09
CA CYS A 54 -30.44 -9.30 -3.11
C CYS A 54 -31.73 -9.90 -2.54
N GLY A 55 -31.78 -10.14 -1.21
CA GLY A 55 -32.92 -10.79 -0.57
C GLY A 55 -33.08 -12.27 -0.92
N VAL A 56 -32.01 -12.98 -1.32
CA VAL A 56 -32.04 -14.42 -1.62
C VAL A 56 -31.49 -15.26 -0.46
N GLY A 57 -32.06 -16.44 -0.26
CA GLY A 57 -31.83 -17.26 0.93
C GLY A 57 -30.66 -18.25 0.84
N ASP A 58 -30.28 -18.68 -0.36
CA ASP A 58 -29.27 -19.73 -0.57
C ASP A 58 -28.50 -19.56 -1.88
N CYS A 59 -27.40 -20.31 -2.02
CA CYS A 59 -26.51 -20.25 -3.18
C CYS A 59 -27.20 -20.69 -4.48
N THR A 60 -28.22 -21.55 -4.42
CA THR A 60 -28.95 -22.02 -5.60
C THR A 60 -29.81 -20.90 -6.16
N ALA A 61 -30.60 -20.24 -5.31
CA ALA A 61 -31.41 -19.08 -5.65
C ALA A 61 -30.55 -17.92 -6.14
N TYR A 62 -29.40 -17.69 -5.50
CA TYR A 62 -28.46 -16.66 -5.95
C TYR A 62 -27.86 -16.97 -7.33
N ARG A 63 -27.52 -18.23 -7.62
CA ARG A 63 -27.06 -18.63 -8.96
C ARG A 63 -28.12 -18.38 -10.03
N VAL A 64 -29.38 -18.71 -9.76
CA VAL A 64 -30.50 -18.41 -10.67
C VAL A 64 -30.60 -16.90 -10.92
N LEU A 65 -30.44 -16.07 -9.88
CA LEU A 65 -30.45 -14.62 -10.02
C LEU A 65 -29.28 -14.11 -10.90
N LEU A 66 -28.08 -14.68 -10.74
CA LEU A 66 -26.90 -14.38 -11.56
C LEU A 66 -27.07 -14.76 -13.04
N GLU A 67 -27.97 -15.70 -13.34
CA GLU A 67 -28.29 -16.15 -14.71
C GLU A 67 -29.53 -15.44 -15.29
N GLY A 68 -30.30 -14.76 -14.44
CA GLY A 68 -31.51 -14.04 -14.82
C GLY A 68 -31.25 -12.64 -15.41
N ALA A 69 -32.33 -11.88 -15.60
CA ALA A 69 -32.29 -10.56 -16.23
C ALA A 69 -31.42 -9.53 -15.47
N ALA A 70 -31.38 -9.62 -14.13
CA ALA A 70 -30.54 -8.78 -13.26
C ALA A 70 -29.08 -9.28 -13.14
N GLY A 71 -28.77 -10.44 -13.73
CA GLY A 71 -27.50 -11.13 -13.52
C GLY A 71 -26.28 -10.33 -13.92
N ARG A 72 -26.36 -9.49 -14.97
CA ARG A 72 -25.23 -8.65 -15.40
C ARG A 72 -24.77 -7.67 -14.32
N ASP A 73 -25.71 -6.98 -13.69
CA ASP A 73 -25.40 -5.97 -12.67
C ASP A 73 -24.97 -6.64 -11.37
N GLU A 74 -25.60 -7.76 -11.01
CA GLU A 74 -25.21 -8.51 -9.82
C GLU A 74 -23.83 -9.14 -9.97
N TRP A 75 -23.47 -9.64 -11.16
CA TRP A 75 -22.10 -10.10 -11.42
C TRP A 75 -21.08 -8.99 -11.22
N ALA A 76 -21.36 -7.76 -11.68
CA ALA A 76 -20.45 -6.64 -11.48
C ALA A 76 -20.29 -6.29 -9.99
N ALA A 77 -21.38 -6.36 -9.22
CA ALA A 77 -21.34 -6.10 -7.78
C ALA A 77 -20.64 -7.22 -6.99
N LEU A 78 -20.84 -8.48 -7.39
CA LEU A 78 -20.14 -9.63 -6.82
C LEU A 78 -18.64 -9.56 -7.12
N GLU A 79 -18.26 -9.28 -8.37
CA GLU A 79 -16.85 -9.10 -8.77
C GLU A 79 -16.16 -8.04 -7.91
N ALA A 80 -16.82 -6.88 -7.68
CA ALA A 80 -16.30 -5.84 -6.81
C ALA A 80 -16.13 -6.29 -5.34
N GLU A 81 -17.03 -7.13 -4.83
CA GLU A 81 -16.96 -7.67 -3.47
C GLU A 81 -15.82 -8.67 -3.31
N ILE A 82 -15.56 -9.52 -4.32
CA ILE A 82 -14.54 -10.58 -4.24
C ILE A 82 -13.12 -10.10 -4.60
N THR A 83 -12.99 -9.05 -5.40
CA THR A 83 -11.69 -8.42 -5.69
C THR A 83 -11.25 -7.53 -4.51
N ILE A 84 -10.25 -7.94 -3.72
CA ILE A 84 -9.66 -7.05 -2.70
C ILE A 84 -8.70 -6.09 -3.41
N GLY A 85 -9.12 -4.84 -3.57
CA GLY A 85 -8.42 -3.82 -4.35
C GLY A 85 -7.49 -2.90 -3.57
N GLU A 86 -6.80 -3.35 -2.52
CA GLU A 86 -5.87 -2.44 -1.82
C GLU A 86 -4.68 -2.08 -2.72
N THR A 87 -4.57 -0.80 -3.08
CA THR A 87 -3.47 -0.23 -3.85
C THR A 87 -3.14 1.17 -3.36
N PHE A 88 -1.89 1.59 -3.53
CA PHE A 88 -1.39 2.90 -3.13
C PHE A 88 -0.23 3.32 -4.02
N PHE A 89 0.04 4.62 -4.05
CA PHE A 89 1.05 5.20 -4.91
C PHE A 89 2.45 4.65 -4.57
N PHE A 90 3.24 4.32 -5.58
CA PHE A 90 4.61 3.81 -5.44
C PHE A 90 4.74 2.59 -4.52
N ARG A 91 3.72 1.73 -4.51
CA ARG A 91 3.71 0.46 -3.78
C ARG A 91 4.90 -0.41 -4.17
N TYR A 92 5.64 -0.92 -3.19
CA TYR A 92 6.94 -1.61 -3.31
C TYR A 92 8.05 -0.70 -3.89
N ALA A 93 8.77 -0.04 -2.98
CA ALA A 93 9.78 0.98 -3.31
C ALA A 93 10.87 0.45 -4.26
N GLU A 94 11.38 -0.77 -4.06
CA GLU A 94 12.43 -1.36 -4.91
C GLU A 94 12.00 -1.52 -6.37
N GLN A 95 10.76 -1.94 -6.60
CA GLN A 95 10.21 -2.09 -7.95
C GLN A 95 10.03 -0.74 -8.65
N PHE A 96 9.57 0.28 -7.93
CA PHE A 96 9.51 1.63 -8.49
C PHE A 96 10.89 2.29 -8.63
N ALA A 97 11.86 1.92 -7.81
CA ALA A 97 13.25 2.32 -7.98
C ALA A 97 13.85 1.71 -9.26
N ALA A 98 13.61 0.43 -9.51
CA ALA A 98 13.99 -0.26 -10.75
C ALA A 98 13.33 0.39 -11.99
N LEU A 99 12.03 0.72 -11.91
CA LEU A 99 11.32 1.45 -12.96
C LEU A 99 11.95 2.82 -13.22
N ARG A 100 12.21 3.61 -12.17
CA ARG A 100 12.74 4.97 -12.27
C ARG A 100 14.20 5.01 -12.75
N LYS A 101 15.04 4.10 -12.27
CA LYS A 101 16.50 4.16 -12.47
C LYS A 101 17.01 3.34 -13.64
N THR A 102 16.26 2.35 -14.11
CA THR A 102 16.74 1.39 -15.12
C THR A 102 15.73 1.20 -16.24
N ILE A 103 14.54 0.66 -15.94
CA ILE A 103 13.62 0.18 -16.98
C ILE A 103 13.07 1.31 -17.85
N LEU A 104 12.50 2.36 -17.24
CA LEU A 104 11.91 3.46 -18.02
C LEU A 104 12.96 4.28 -18.78
N PRO A 105 14.13 4.64 -18.19
CA PRO A 105 15.20 5.28 -18.93
C PRO A 105 15.65 4.49 -20.16
N GLU A 106 15.87 3.18 -20.03
CA GLU A 106 16.28 2.32 -21.15
C GLU A 106 15.22 2.27 -22.26
N LEU A 107 13.94 2.16 -21.88
CA LEU A 107 12.84 2.18 -22.84
C LEU A 107 12.70 3.52 -23.56
N ILE A 108 12.86 4.64 -22.84
CA ILE A 108 12.85 5.98 -23.42
C ILE A 108 14.00 6.16 -24.41
N GLU A 109 15.20 5.69 -24.08
CA GLU A 109 16.33 5.75 -25.00
C GLU A 109 16.10 4.88 -26.24
N ALA A 110 15.67 3.63 -26.05
CA ALA A 110 15.38 2.70 -27.14
C ALA A 110 14.24 3.15 -28.06
N ARG A 111 13.34 4.02 -27.57
CA ARG A 111 12.21 4.57 -28.34
C ARG A 111 12.40 6.01 -28.79
N SER A 112 13.58 6.59 -28.59
CA SER A 112 13.86 8.02 -28.87
C SER A 112 13.63 8.43 -30.33
N GLU A 113 13.85 7.53 -31.29
CA GLU A 113 13.61 7.80 -32.71
C GLU A 113 12.11 7.85 -33.04
N ILE A 114 11.32 6.92 -32.50
CA ILE A 114 9.88 6.82 -32.79
C ILE A 114 9.01 7.63 -31.83
N ARG A 115 9.58 8.07 -30.70
CA ARG A 115 8.98 8.87 -29.62
C ARG A 115 7.62 8.34 -29.17
N ARG A 116 7.50 7.02 -29.04
CA ARG A 116 6.27 6.34 -28.65
C ARG A 116 6.55 5.35 -27.53
N LEU A 117 5.76 5.42 -26.47
CA LEU A 117 5.86 4.51 -25.32
C LEU A 117 4.48 3.97 -24.94
N ARG A 118 4.34 2.65 -24.91
CA ARG A 118 3.10 1.93 -24.57
C ARG A 118 3.32 1.09 -23.33
N ILE A 119 2.59 1.41 -22.28
CA ILE A 119 2.70 0.75 -20.98
C ILE A 119 1.34 0.14 -20.61
N TRP A 120 1.34 -1.04 -20.01
CA TRP A 120 0.13 -1.70 -19.53
C TRP A 120 0.27 -2.10 -18.05
N SER A 121 -0.65 -1.61 -17.20
CA SER A 121 -0.86 -2.06 -15.83
C SER A 121 -2.06 -3.01 -15.79
N ALA A 122 -1.77 -4.30 -15.64
CA ALA A 122 -2.71 -5.41 -15.65
C ALA A 122 -3.15 -5.75 -14.21
N GLY A 123 -4.43 -5.48 -13.90
CA GLY A 123 -4.99 -5.55 -12.55
C GLY A 123 -4.71 -4.30 -11.72
N CYS A 124 -5.04 -3.14 -12.27
CA CYS A 124 -4.66 -1.83 -11.75
C CYS A 124 -5.49 -1.33 -10.54
N SER A 125 -6.54 -2.04 -10.14
CA SER A 125 -7.46 -1.69 -9.07
C SER A 125 -7.99 -0.25 -9.21
N THR A 126 -7.91 0.57 -8.16
CA THR A 126 -8.37 1.96 -8.12
C THR A 126 -7.39 2.95 -8.78
N GLY A 127 -6.40 2.47 -9.54
CA GLY A 127 -5.61 3.30 -10.46
C GLY A 127 -4.32 3.91 -9.91
N ALA A 128 -3.95 3.66 -8.65
CA ALA A 128 -2.72 4.20 -8.07
C ALA A 128 -1.46 3.78 -8.85
N GLU A 129 -1.38 2.51 -9.30
CA GLU A 129 -0.23 2.01 -10.07
C GLU A 129 -0.05 2.70 -11.44
N PRO A 130 -1.06 2.74 -12.34
CA PRO A 130 -0.89 3.41 -13.63
C PRO A 130 -0.65 4.91 -13.48
N TYR A 131 -1.16 5.56 -12.43
CA TYR A 131 -0.83 6.95 -12.16
C TYR A 131 0.58 7.16 -11.60
N SER A 132 1.11 6.26 -10.77
CA SER A 132 2.53 6.28 -10.41
C SER A 132 3.43 6.13 -11.64
N LEU A 133 3.07 5.28 -12.60
CA LEU A 133 3.78 5.18 -13.88
C LEU A 133 3.70 6.48 -14.69
N ALA A 134 2.52 7.11 -14.76
CA ALA A 134 2.35 8.39 -15.44
C ALA A 134 3.24 9.48 -14.84
N ILE A 135 3.31 9.55 -13.50
CA ILE A 135 4.19 10.48 -12.78
C ILE A 135 5.66 10.21 -13.13
N LEU A 136 6.11 8.95 -13.08
CA LEU A 136 7.49 8.62 -13.42
C LEU A 136 7.85 8.98 -14.86
N VAL A 137 7.01 8.61 -15.82
CA VAL A 137 7.27 8.89 -17.25
C VAL A 137 7.27 10.39 -17.50
N HIS A 138 6.34 11.12 -16.88
CA HIS A 138 6.30 12.58 -16.96
C HIS A 138 7.58 13.21 -16.40
N ASP A 139 8.02 12.80 -15.21
CA ASP A 139 9.23 13.35 -14.59
C ASP A 139 10.51 12.99 -15.36
N LEU A 140 10.57 11.79 -15.98
CA LEU A 140 11.73 11.36 -16.78
C LEU A 140 11.81 12.05 -18.14
N LEU A 141 10.68 12.26 -18.82
CA LEU A 141 10.65 12.94 -20.12
C LEU A 141 10.72 14.46 -19.99
N GLY A 142 10.24 15.04 -18.88
CA GLY A 142 10.26 16.48 -18.65
C GLY A 142 9.61 17.25 -19.81
N GLU A 143 10.31 18.27 -20.33
CA GLU A 143 9.84 19.08 -21.46
C GLU A 143 9.68 18.27 -22.75
N ALA A 144 10.46 17.19 -22.92
CA ALA A 144 10.37 16.34 -24.11
C ALA A 144 9.04 15.59 -24.19
N LEU A 145 8.26 15.49 -23.10
CA LEU A 145 6.97 14.79 -23.09
C LEU A 145 6.01 15.31 -24.17
N ALA A 146 6.08 16.59 -24.54
CA ALA A 146 5.24 17.19 -25.58
C ALA A 146 5.46 16.55 -26.97
N ASP A 147 6.65 16.02 -27.22
CA ASP A 147 7.03 15.36 -28.47
C ASP A 147 6.78 13.85 -28.45
N TRP A 148 6.31 13.30 -27.32
CA TRP A 148 6.15 11.87 -27.12
C TRP A 148 4.69 11.43 -27.14
N SER A 149 4.42 10.33 -27.82
CA SER A 149 3.14 9.61 -27.73
C SER A 149 3.20 8.56 -26.63
N VAL A 150 2.82 8.94 -25.41
CA VAL A 150 2.77 8.04 -24.26
C VAL A 150 1.34 7.55 -24.04
N THR A 151 1.17 6.22 -23.98
CA THR A 151 -0.11 5.59 -23.62
C THR A 151 0.10 4.61 -22.46
N ILE A 152 -0.60 4.84 -21.34
CA ILE A 152 -0.63 3.93 -20.21
C ILE A 152 -2.04 3.33 -20.12
N LEU A 153 -2.15 2.04 -20.37
CA LEU A 153 -3.39 1.28 -20.25
C LEU A 153 -3.46 0.68 -18.84
N GLY A 154 -4.46 1.06 -18.04
CA GLY A 154 -4.82 0.38 -16.80
C GLY A 154 -6.02 -0.53 -17.04
N THR A 155 -5.89 -1.81 -16.71
CA THR A 155 -7.01 -2.75 -16.83
C THR A 155 -7.34 -3.42 -15.52
N ASP A 156 -8.62 -3.70 -15.28
CA ASP A 156 -9.07 -4.45 -14.10
C ASP A 156 -10.37 -5.22 -14.41
N LEU A 157 -10.68 -6.23 -13.59
CA LEU A 157 -11.93 -6.96 -13.63
C LEU A 157 -13.08 -6.11 -13.06
N SER A 158 -12.80 -5.38 -11.97
CA SER A 158 -13.80 -4.64 -11.21
C SER A 158 -14.18 -3.32 -11.87
N ALA A 159 -15.40 -3.26 -12.41
CA ALA A 159 -15.95 -2.04 -13.00
C ALA A 159 -16.02 -0.89 -11.98
N ALA A 160 -16.31 -1.19 -10.71
CA ALA A 160 -16.36 -0.22 -9.62
C ALA A 160 -14.97 0.37 -9.33
N ALA A 161 -13.93 -0.47 -9.25
CA ALA A 161 -12.57 0.01 -9.03
C ALA A 161 -12.10 0.91 -10.19
N LEU A 162 -12.42 0.54 -11.43
CA LEU A 162 -12.13 1.36 -12.61
C LEU A 162 -12.90 2.68 -12.65
N ALA A 163 -14.13 2.72 -12.11
CA ALA A 163 -14.86 3.97 -11.97
C ALA A 163 -14.13 4.93 -11.02
N THR A 164 -13.72 4.45 -9.84
CA THR A 164 -12.89 5.20 -8.89
C THR A 164 -11.56 5.63 -9.53
N ALA A 165 -10.90 4.73 -10.27
CA ALA A 165 -9.65 5.05 -10.95
C ALA A 165 -9.82 6.20 -11.96
N ARG A 166 -10.94 6.24 -12.70
CA ARG A 166 -11.21 7.30 -13.67
C ARG A 166 -11.49 8.65 -13.02
N GLU A 167 -12.01 8.70 -11.80
CA GLU A 167 -12.18 9.95 -11.04
C GLU A 167 -10.82 10.57 -10.71
N ALA A 168 -9.81 9.74 -10.47
CA ALA A 168 -8.46 10.14 -10.08
C ALA A 168 -8.44 10.97 -8.78
N GLU A 169 -9.34 10.64 -7.86
CA GLU A 169 -9.44 11.23 -6.53
C GLU A 169 -9.13 10.18 -5.47
N PHE A 170 -8.27 10.56 -4.53
CA PHE A 170 -7.66 9.62 -3.60
C PHE A 170 -7.71 10.18 -2.17
N GLY A 171 -7.97 9.30 -1.21
CA GLY A 171 -7.84 9.63 0.21
C GLY A 171 -6.38 9.62 0.68
N PRO A 172 -6.09 10.16 1.87
CA PRO A 172 -4.73 10.20 2.44
C PRO A 172 -4.02 8.83 2.46
N TRP A 173 -4.74 7.76 2.78
CA TRP A 173 -4.20 6.40 2.83
C TRP A 173 -3.55 5.93 1.53
N ALA A 174 -4.12 6.29 0.37
CA ALA A 174 -3.56 5.93 -0.93
C ALA A 174 -2.25 6.65 -1.23
N LEU A 175 -2.00 7.80 -0.58
CA LEU A 175 -0.83 8.65 -0.74
C LEU A 175 0.15 8.53 0.44
N ARG A 176 -0.03 7.54 1.34
CA ARG A 176 0.76 7.38 2.58
C ARG A 176 2.27 7.21 2.40
N THR A 177 2.72 6.93 1.19
CA THR A 177 4.13 6.79 0.81
C THR A 177 4.75 8.08 0.32
N LEU A 178 3.93 9.12 0.08
CA LEU A 178 4.33 10.39 -0.49
C LEU A 178 4.54 11.40 0.61
N ASP A 179 5.64 12.16 0.51
CA ASP A 179 5.85 13.30 1.38
C ASP A 179 4.92 14.48 0.99
N THR A 180 4.95 15.55 1.78
CA THR A 180 4.08 16.71 1.55
C THR A 180 4.39 17.46 0.26
N GLU A 181 5.66 17.48 -0.16
CA GLU A 181 6.11 18.17 -1.37
C GLU A 181 5.67 17.41 -2.63
N GLU A 182 5.88 16.10 -2.67
CA GLU A 182 5.41 15.19 -3.72
C GLU A 182 3.88 15.26 -3.86
N ARG A 183 3.15 15.24 -2.73
CA ARG A 183 1.69 15.39 -2.72
C ARG A 183 1.27 16.72 -3.35
N ALA A 184 1.89 17.83 -2.95
CA ALA A 184 1.57 19.15 -3.49
C ALA A 184 1.93 19.29 -4.99
N ARG A 185 3.03 18.66 -5.41
CA ARG A 185 3.51 18.65 -6.78
C ARG A 185 2.55 17.92 -7.71
N TRP A 186 2.08 16.72 -7.34
CA TRP A 186 1.32 15.87 -8.24
C TRP A 186 -0.20 15.96 -8.09
N PHE A 187 -0.68 16.41 -6.94
CA PHE A 187 -2.11 16.46 -6.62
C PHE A 187 -2.58 17.87 -6.29
N ARG A 188 -3.90 18.05 -6.27
CA ARG A 188 -4.59 19.20 -5.68
C ARG A 188 -5.50 18.68 -4.59
N ARG A 189 -5.52 19.37 -3.44
CA ARG A 189 -6.48 19.04 -2.38
C ARG A 189 -7.91 19.26 -2.87
N THR A 190 -8.81 18.36 -2.52
CA THR A 190 -10.25 18.47 -2.75
C THR A 190 -10.99 18.54 -1.41
N PRO A 191 -12.07 19.34 -1.32
CA PRO A 191 -12.86 19.46 -0.10
C PRO A 191 -13.62 18.16 0.21
N ALA A 192 -14.13 18.07 1.44
CA ALA A 192 -14.98 16.97 1.86
C ALA A 192 -16.22 16.83 0.96
N ARG A 193 -16.58 15.60 0.62
CA ARG A 193 -17.75 15.25 -0.18
C ARG A 193 -18.27 13.86 0.20
N PRO A 194 -19.50 13.47 -0.20
CA PRO A 194 -19.98 12.10 0.00
C PRO A 194 -18.97 11.07 -0.54
N GLY A 195 -18.51 10.16 0.31
CA GLY A 195 -17.46 9.16 0.00
C GLY A 195 -16.02 9.57 0.38
N LEU A 196 -15.75 10.86 0.59
CA LEU A 196 -14.49 11.40 1.11
C LEU A 196 -14.81 12.47 2.18
N PRO A 197 -15.28 12.07 3.37
CA PRO A 197 -15.79 13.00 4.38
C PRO A 197 -14.73 13.94 4.98
N HIS A 198 -13.44 13.62 4.81
CA HIS A 198 -12.30 14.42 5.29
C HIS A 198 -11.57 15.15 4.15
N GLY A 199 -12.17 15.20 2.96
CA GLY A 199 -11.52 15.69 1.75
C GLY A 199 -10.59 14.66 1.12
N GLY A 200 -9.91 15.05 0.04
CA GLY A 200 -9.07 14.13 -0.72
C GLY A 200 -8.02 14.85 -1.56
N TYR A 201 -7.45 14.11 -2.50
CA TYR A 201 -6.41 14.55 -3.40
C TYR A 201 -6.79 14.17 -4.82
N ALA A 202 -7.06 15.17 -5.65
CA ALA A 202 -7.28 14.98 -7.08
C ALA A 202 -5.94 15.03 -7.82
N LEU A 203 -5.64 14.00 -8.60
CA LEU A 203 -4.45 13.97 -9.44
C LEU A 203 -4.53 15.09 -10.49
N ARG A 204 -3.41 15.79 -10.71
CA ARG A 204 -3.37 16.88 -11.69
C ARG A 204 -3.63 16.36 -13.12
N PRO A 205 -4.31 17.15 -13.98
CA PRO A 205 -4.68 16.71 -15.34
C PRO A 205 -3.52 16.28 -16.24
N ALA A 206 -2.30 16.81 -16.01
CA ALA A 206 -1.11 16.45 -16.77
C ALA A 206 -0.83 14.94 -16.72
N PHE A 207 -0.88 14.34 -15.53
CA PHE A 207 -0.69 12.90 -15.34
C PHE A 207 -1.92 12.09 -15.74
N ARG A 208 -3.13 12.62 -15.42
CA ARG A 208 -4.39 11.92 -15.66
C ARG A 208 -4.60 11.59 -17.14
N ARG A 209 -4.25 12.49 -18.06
CA ARG A 209 -4.47 12.34 -19.51
C ARG A 209 -3.62 11.25 -20.17
N MET A 210 -2.53 10.83 -19.53
CA MET A 210 -1.65 9.77 -20.04
C MET A 210 -2.24 8.36 -19.83
N VAL A 211 -3.24 8.24 -18.95
CA VAL A 211 -3.78 6.96 -18.51
C VAL A 211 -5.18 6.73 -19.09
N ARG A 212 -5.41 5.54 -19.63
CA ARG A 212 -6.72 5.05 -20.07
C ARG A 212 -7.09 3.80 -19.29
N PHE A 213 -8.37 3.67 -18.96
CA PHE A 213 -8.88 2.55 -18.19
C PHE A 213 -9.87 1.71 -18.98
N GLU A 214 -9.64 0.40 -19.04
CA GLU A 214 -10.51 -0.56 -19.72
C GLU A 214 -10.83 -1.74 -18.80
N ARG A 215 -12.03 -2.29 -18.92
CA ARG A 215 -12.39 -3.50 -18.17
C ARG A 215 -11.85 -4.70 -18.93
N GLN A 216 -11.03 -5.51 -18.26
CA GLN A 216 -10.47 -6.73 -18.84
C GLN A 216 -10.34 -7.80 -17.76
N ASN A 217 -10.79 -9.01 -18.08
CA ASN A 217 -10.46 -10.20 -17.32
C ASN A 217 -9.14 -10.78 -17.83
N LEU A 218 -8.18 -11.10 -16.95
CA LEU A 218 -6.90 -11.70 -17.36
C LEU A 218 -7.05 -13.09 -17.97
N LEU A 219 -8.11 -13.84 -17.62
CA LEU A 219 -8.43 -15.09 -18.32
C LEU A 219 -8.70 -14.87 -19.81
N GLY A 220 -9.17 -13.66 -20.17
CA GLY A 220 -9.39 -13.26 -21.56
C GLY A 220 -8.14 -13.40 -22.43
N LEU A 221 -6.95 -13.28 -21.83
CA LEU A 221 -5.67 -13.42 -22.52
C LEU A 221 -5.39 -14.86 -22.97
N ILE A 222 -6.01 -15.82 -22.30
CA ILE A 222 -5.81 -17.25 -22.52
C ILE A 222 -6.91 -17.82 -23.43
N ASP A 223 -8.16 -17.37 -23.25
CA ASP A 223 -9.29 -17.85 -24.03
C ASP A 223 -9.52 -17.07 -25.36
N GLY A 224 -8.75 -16.00 -25.58
CA GLY A 224 -8.81 -15.16 -26.78
C GLY A 224 -9.96 -14.16 -26.79
N SER A 225 -10.64 -13.94 -25.66
CA SER A 225 -11.73 -12.97 -25.54
C SER A 225 -11.25 -11.55 -25.17
N ASP A 226 -9.96 -11.35 -24.93
CA ASP A 226 -9.40 -10.02 -24.69
C ASP A 226 -9.47 -9.13 -25.94
N ARG A 227 -9.54 -7.82 -25.70
CA ARG A 227 -9.59 -6.79 -26.76
C ARG A 227 -8.30 -6.00 -26.86
N ILE A 228 -7.24 -6.45 -26.18
CA ILE A 228 -6.01 -5.70 -26.03
C ILE A 228 -5.14 -5.94 -27.26
N GLN A 229 -4.95 -4.90 -28.07
CA GLN A 229 -4.26 -5.00 -29.35
C GLN A 229 -2.83 -4.44 -29.31
N GLY A 230 -1.92 -5.11 -30.03
CA GLY A 230 -0.55 -4.71 -30.30
C GLY A 230 0.44 -4.94 -29.15
N SER A 231 1.71 -4.61 -29.39
CA SER A 231 2.81 -4.80 -28.44
C SER A 231 2.95 -3.66 -27.43
N PHE A 232 3.49 -3.99 -26.26
CA PHE A 232 3.78 -3.06 -25.17
C PHE A 232 5.28 -3.04 -24.85
N ASP A 233 5.78 -1.85 -24.53
CA ASP A 233 7.16 -1.64 -24.10
C ASP A 233 7.35 -2.05 -22.64
N LEU A 234 6.30 -1.93 -21.83
CA LEU A 234 6.32 -2.28 -20.43
C LEU A 234 4.96 -2.83 -20.01
N ILE A 235 4.95 -3.99 -19.36
CA ILE A 235 3.77 -4.59 -18.73
C ILE A 235 4.04 -4.76 -17.24
N LEU A 236 3.12 -4.31 -16.40
CA LEU A 236 3.09 -4.58 -14.97
C LEU A 236 1.91 -5.52 -14.71
N CYS A 237 2.14 -6.64 -14.03
CA CYS A 237 1.08 -7.52 -13.54
C CYS A 237 1.37 -7.88 -12.07
N ARG A 238 1.01 -6.98 -11.16
CA ARG A 238 1.46 -7.00 -9.77
C ARG A 238 0.30 -7.27 -8.83
N ASN A 239 0.52 -8.16 -7.86
CA ASN A 239 -0.44 -8.50 -6.79
C ASN A 239 -1.80 -9.04 -7.25
N VAL A 240 -1.88 -9.54 -8.48
CA VAL A 240 -3.10 -10.08 -9.09
C VAL A 240 -2.97 -11.58 -9.34
N LEU A 241 -1.80 -12.03 -9.80
CA LEU A 241 -1.54 -13.45 -10.08
C LEU A 241 -1.69 -14.37 -8.85
N ILE A 242 -1.57 -13.82 -7.64
CA ILE A 242 -1.74 -14.56 -6.37
C ILE A 242 -3.15 -15.14 -6.20
N TYR A 243 -4.13 -14.66 -6.97
CA TYR A 243 -5.49 -15.17 -6.95
C TYR A 243 -5.70 -16.32 -7.94
N PHE A 244 -4.76 -16.65 -8.82
CA PHE A 244 -4.96 -17.65 -9.87
C PHE A 244 -4.34 -18.99 -9.51
N SER A 245 -4.82 -20.07 -10.13
CA SER A 245 -4.15 -21.37 -10.03
C SER A 245 -2.78 -21.34 -10.71
N PRO A 246 -1.82 -22.19 -10.32
CA PRO A 246 -0.49 -22.22 -10.95
C PRO A 246 -0.53 -22.39 -12.48
N ASP A 247 -1.45 -23.20 -13.01
CA ASP A 247 -1.66 -23.37 -14.46
C ASP A 247 -2.08 -22.05 -15.12
N HIS A 248 -3.10 -21.38 -14.56
CA HIS A 248 -3.55 -20.08 -15.06
C HIS A 248 -2.45 -19.04 -14.97
N VAL A 249 -1.67 -18.99 -13.88
CA VAL A 249 -0.53 -18.07 -13.75
C VAL A 249 0.47 -18.27 -14.89
N ASN A 250 0.88 -19.51 -15.16
CA ASN A 250 1.84 -19.80 -16.23
C ASN A 250 1.31 -19.36 -17.60
N ARG A 251 0.04 -19.66 -17.89
CA ARG A 251 -0.61 -19.30 -19.17
C ARG A 251 -0.81 -17.80 -19.32
N ILE A 252 -1.22 -17.10 -18.25
CA ILE A 252 -1.33 -15.63 -18.23
C ILE A 252 0.04 -15.00 -18.47
N VAL A 253 1.07 -15.41 -17.72
CA VAL A 253 2.42 -14.81 -17.84
C VAL A 253 3.01 -15.04 -19.23
N ARG A 254 2.79 -16.22 -19.82
CA ARG A 254 3.14 -16.48 -21.22
C ARG A 254 2.42 -15.52 -22.18
N ALA A 255 1.10 -15.40 -22.06
CA ALA A 255 0.30 -14.52 -22.91
C ALA A 255 0.66 -13.02 -22.75
N LEU A 256 1.11 -12.61 -21.56
CA LEU A 256 1.67 -11.27 -21.32
C LEU A 256 3.03 -11.12 -22.03
N GLY A 257 3.91 -12.11 -21.93
CA GLY A 257 5.20 -12.11 -22.61
C GLY A 257 5.09 -12.02 -24.14
N GLU A 258 4.11 -12.72 -24.73
CA GLU A 258 3.80 -12.67 -26.17
C GLU A 258 3.31 -11.28 -26.64
N ARG A 259 2.88 -10.43 -25.71
CA ARG A 259 2.45 -9.04 -25.97
C ARG A 259 3.54 -8.01 -25.69
N LEU A 260 4.72 -8.43 -25.24
CA LEU A 260 5.86 -7.52 -25.12
C LEU A 260 6.46 -7.23 -26.50
N ASP A 261 6.95 -6.00 -26.67
CA ASP A 261 7.89 -5.70 -27.73
C ASP A 261 9.22 -6.42 -27.49
N ALA A 262 10.04 -6.59 -28.55
CA ALA A 262 11.34 -7.26 -28.48
C ALA A 262 12.29 -6.66 -27.44
N ARG A 263 12.20 -5.35 -27.15
CA ARG A 263 12.99 -4.70 -26.08
C ARG A 263 12.19 -4.47 -24.78
N GLY A 264 10.98 -5.02 -24.71
CA GLY A 264 10.03 -4.75 -23.64
C GLY A 264 10.40 -5.40 -22.31
N TRP A 265 9.72 -4.93 -21.27
CA TRP A 265 9.89 -5.41 -19.90
C TRP A 265 8.57 -5.87 -19.31
N LEU A 266 8.58 -6.98 -18.59
CA LEU A 266 7.49 -7.44 -17.74
C LEU A 266 7.91 -7.40 -16.27
N LEU A 267 7.14 -6.71 -15.46
CA LEU A 267 7.32 -6.64 -14.02
C LEU A 267 6.16 -7.32 -13.30
N ILE A 268 6.46 -8.40 -12.60
CA ILE A 268 5.50 -9.18 -11.81
C ILE A 268 5.60 -8.74 -10.35
N GLY A 269 4.49 -8.84 -9.60
CA GLY A 269 4.51 -8.61 -8.15
C GLY A 269 5.43 -9.61 -7.43
N HIS A 270 5.62 -9.47 -6.12
CA HIS A 270 6.49 -10.34 -5.30
C HIS A 270 5.99 -11.80 -5.14
N ALA A 271 5.19 -12.31 -6.07
CA ALA A 271 4.97 -13.75 -6.16
C ALA A 271 6.31 -14.42 -6.48
N GLU A 272 6.60 -15.53 -5.81
CA GLU A 272 7.89 -16.23 -5.86
C GLU A 272 8.39 -16.41 -7.30
N PRO A 273 9.71 -16.34 -7.55
CA PRO A 273 10.27 -16.62 -8.86
C PRO A 273 9.82 -18.01 -9.32
N ASN A 274 8.98 -18.06 -10.35
CA ASN A 274 8.53 -19.31 -10.91
C ASN A 274 9.52 -19.76 -11.99
N PRO A 275 10.25 -20.88 -11.82
CA PRO A 275 11.24 -21.35 -12.79
C PRO A 275 10.63 -21.63 -14.17
N THR A 276 9.33 -21.91 -14.25
CA THR A 276 8.63 -22.14 -15.52
C THR A 276 8.64 -20.90 -16.41
N PHE A 277 8.68 -19.69 -15.85
CA PHE A 277 8.71 -18.44 -16.64
C PHE A 277 9.97 -18.36 -17.52
N SER A 278 11.08 -18.94 -17.07
CA SER A 278 12.36 -18.98 -17.79
C SER A 278 12.29 -19.72 -19.12
N GLN A 279 11.21 -20.44 -19.42
CA GLN A 279 10.98 -21.10 -20.69
C GLN A 279 10.55 -20.14 -21.81
N TRP A 280 10.02 -18.97 -21.49
CA TRP A 280 9.56 -17.96 -22.47
C TRP A 280 9.99 -16.52 -22.16
N LEU A 281 10.55 -16.27 -20.99
CA LEU A 281 11.05 -14.97 -20.57
C LEU A 281 12.43 -15.11 -19.90
N GLN A 282 13.35 -14.20 -20.20
CA GLN A 282 14.61 -14.07 -19.50
C GLN A 282 14.43 -13.28 -18.21
N PRO A 283 14.71 -13.84 -17.02
CA PRO A 283 14.74 -13.07 -15.78
C PRO A 283 15.97 -12.16 -15.75
N VAL A 284 15.77 -10.91 -15.31
CA VAL A 284 16.81 -9.90 -15.13
C VAL A 284 16.77 -9.44 -13.68
N ALA A 285 17.85 -9.68 -12.95
CA ALA A 285 18.01 -9.24 -11.58
C ALA A 285 18.29 -7.72 -11.54
N LEU A 286 17.50 -7.01 -10.74
CA LEU A 286 17.67 -5.58 -10.47
C LEU A 286 17.81 -5.40 -8.95
N PRO A 287 18.36 -4.27 -8.46
CA PRO A 287 18.44 -4.02 -7.03
C PRO A 287 17.06 -4.15 -6.37
N GLY A 288 16.93 -5.12 -5.46
CA GLY A 288 15.70 -5.37 -4.69
C GLY A 288 14.52 -5.98 -5.45
N THR A 289 14.65 -6.37 -6.73
CA THR A 289 13.56 -7.04 -7.49
C THR A 289 14.08 -7.82 -8.69
N VAL A 290 13.21 -8.68 -9.25
CA VAL A 290 13.42 -9.30 -10.57
C VAL A 290 12.41 -8.72 -11.55
N ALA A 291 12.83 -8.51 -12.79
CA ALA A 291 11.98 -8.21 -13.94
C ALA A 291 12.27 -9.21 -15.06
N TYR A 292 11.46 -9.20 -16.11
CA TYR A 292 11.51 -10.20 -17.19
C TYR A 292 11.58 -9.53 -18.56
N ARG A 293 12.28 -10.15 -19.51
CA ARG A 293 12.39 -9.72 -20.91
C ARG A 293 12.13 -10.89 -21.89
N PRO A 294 11.81 -10.65 -23.16
CA PRO A 294 11.73 -11.72 -24.18
C PRO A 294 13.08 -12.45 -24.37
N ILE A 295 13.04 -13.75 -24.72
CA ILE A 295 14.22 -14.66 -24.73
C ILE A 295 15.32 -14.31 -25.75
N ASP A 296 15.09 -13.43 -26.72
CA ASP A 296 16.10 -13.03 -27.71
C ASP A 296 16.55 -11.57 -27.57
N THR A 297 16.35 -10.97 -26.39
CA THR A 297 16.79 -9.60 -26.14
C THR A 297 18.30 -9.58 -25.87
N PRO A 298 19.13 -8.89 -26.68
CA PRO A 298 20.55 -8.77 -26.38
C PRO A 298 20.71 -8.15 -24.99
N THR A 299 21.33 -8.91 -24.09
CA THR A 299 21.53 -8.47 -22.71
C THR A 299 22.66 -7.44 -22.70
N THR A 300 22.36 -6.19 -22.38
CA THR A 300 23.38 -5.28 -21.84
C THR A 300 23.72 -5.81 -20.45
N GLU A 301 24.91 -6.39 -20.33
CA GLU A 301 25.42 -6.88 -19.06
C GLU A 301 25.38 -5.72 -18.05
N PRO A 302 24.66 -5.87 -16.92
CA PRO A 302 24.68 -4.82 -15.90
C PRO A 302 26.15 -4.63 -15.46
N PRO A 303 26.59 -3.38 -15.24
CA PRO A 303 27.96 -3.14 -14.79
C PRO A 303 28.21 -3.96 -13.51
N PRO A 304 29.36 -4.64 -13.41
CA PRO A 304 29.66 -5.45 -12.24
C PRO A 304 29.52 -4.58 -10.99
N VAL A 305 28.71 -5.05 -10.04
CA VAL A 305 28.61 -4.42 -8.73
C VAL A 305 29.99 -4.53 -8.09
N LEU A 306 30.76 -3.45 -8.12
CA LEU A 306 31.99 -3.31 -7.35
C LEU A 306 31.60 -3.40 -5.88
N VAL A 307 31.78 -4.58 -5.28
CA VAL A 307 31.78 -4.73 -3.83
C VAL A 307 32.97 -3.89 -3.33
N PRO A 308 32.75 -2.79 -2.57
CA PRO A 308 33.88 -2.04 -2.04
C PRO A 308 34.64 -2.96 -1.10
N ALA A 309 35.94 -3.14 -1.37
CA ALA A 309 36.84 -3.83 -0.46
C ALA A 309 36.72 -3.17 0.92
N ARG A 310 36.52 -3.98 1.97
CA ARG A 310 36.52 -3.50 3.35
C ARG A 310 37.85 -2.77 3.58
N PRO A 311 37.87 -1.47 3.92
CA PRO A 311 39.10 -0.84 4.36
C PRO A 311 39.51 -1.49 5.67
N ASP A 312 40.78 -1.87 5.78
CA ASP A 312 41.36 -2.38 7.02
C ASP A 312 41.03 -1.41 8.16
N ALA A 313 40.52 -1.98 9.26
CA ALA A 313 40.10 -1.21 10.42
C ALA A 313 41.30 -0.46 11.01
N VAL A 314 41.35 0.85 10.80
CA VAL A 314 42.29 1.74 11.50
C VAL A 314 41.77 1.91 12.94
N PRO A 315 42.54 1.55 13.98
CA PRO A 315 42.10 1.72 15.35
C PRO A 315 42.05 3.22 15.69
N ILE A 316 40.86 3.71 16.01
CA ILE A 316 40.66 5.08 16.48
C ILE A 316 41.02 5.11 17.98
N PRO A 317 41.98 5.95 18.42
CA PRO A 317 42.30 6.06 19.83
C PRO A 317 41.17 6.75 20.59
N LEU A 318 40.72 6.14 21.68
CA LEU A 318 39.71 6.70 22.58
C LEU A 318 40.33 7.84 23.40
N THR A 319 39.99 9.09 23.07
CA THR A 319 40.23 10.23 23.96
C THR A 319 39.16 10.30 25.05
N PRO A 320 39.53 10.52 26.33
CA PRO A 320 38.56 10.63 27.42
C PRO A 320 37.76 11.93 27.33
N LEU A 321 36.47 11.85 27.65
CA LEU A 321 35.55 12.98 27.67
C LEU A 321 35.90 13.96 28.80
N PRO A 322 35.73 15.28 28.61
CA PRO A 322 35.95 16.28 29.64
C PRO A 322 34.87 16.20 30.74
N ALA A 323 35.28 16.47 31.98
CA ALA A 323 34.37 16.50 33.13
C ALA A 323 33.43 17.72 33.08
N PHE A 324 32.15 17.50 33.34
CA PHE A 324 31.15 18.57 33.43
C PHE A 324 31.44 19.50 34.61
N VAL A 325 31.51 20.81 34.34
CA VAL A 325 31.56 21.87 35.34
C VAL A 325 30.13 22.25 35.70
N ALA A 326 29.81 22.27 37.00
CA ALA A 326 28.51 22.71 37.50
C ALA A 326 28.36 24.23 37.32
N VAL A 327 27.23 24.67 36.75
CA VAL A 327 26.91 26.09 36.56
C VAL A 327 26.09 26.57 37.77
N GLU A 328 26.52 27.69 38.38
CA GLU A 328 25.79 28.35 39.47
C GLU A 328 24.46 28.97 39.00
N PRO A 329 23.45 29.04 39.88
CA PRO A 329 22.15 29.62 39.54
C PRO A 329 22.21 31.15 39.46
N ALA A 330 21.63 31.70 38.38
CA ALA A 330 21.57 33.13 38.09
C ALA A 330 20.55 33.88 38.99
N ALA A 331 20.87 35.14 39.29
CA ALA A 331 20.08 36.07 40.10
C ALA A 331 18.73 36.48 39.44
N PRO A 332 17.72 36.90 40.23
CA PRO A 332 16.39 37.21 39.70
C PRO A 332 16.35 38.58 38.99
N MET A 333 15.58 38.64 37.90
CA MET A 333 15.35 39.84 37.09
C MET A 333 14.31 40.81 37.72
N PRO A 334 14.38 42.12 37.39
CA PRO A 334 13.45 43.13 37.90
C PRO A 334 12.09 43.10 37.18
N GLU A 335 11.03 43.49 37.89
CA GLU A 335 9.64 43.49 37.41
C GLU A 335 9.36 44.58 36.35
N PRO A 336 8.59 44.27 35.29
CA PRO A 336 8.22 45.25 34.28
C PRO A 336 7.03 46.14 34.69
N ILE A 337 7.18 47.44 34.43
CA ILE A 337 6.18 48.50 34.63
C ILE A 337 5.05 48.34 33.60
N GLY A 338 3.80 48.34 34.09
CA GLY A 338 2.60 48.09 33.30
C GLY A 338 2.19 49.23 32.36
N ILE A 339 1.88 48.86 31.12
CA ILE A 339 1.10 49.67 30.18
C ILE A 339 -0.28 49.00 30.06
N PRO A 340 -1.41 49.67 30.32
CA PRO A 340 -2.72 49.04 30.25
C PRO A 340 -3.13 48.84 28.79
N ILE A 341 -3.05 47.60 28.34
CA ILE A 341 -3.63 47.13 27.07
C ILE A 341 -5.13 46.87 27.33
N PRO A 342 -6.05 47.29 26.45
CA PRO A 342 -7.47 46.96 26.60
C PRO A 342 -7.62 45.44 26.59
N LEU A 343 -8.21 44.87 27.65
CA LEU A 343 -8.43 43.44 27.79
C LEU A 343 -9.21 42.92 26.58
N PRO A 344 -8.64 42.00 25.77
CA PRO A 344 -9.46 41.14 24.93
C PRO A 344 -10.40 40.39 25.86
N ALA A 345 -11.67 40.22 25.44
CA ALA A 345 -12.61 39.37 26.14
C ALA A 345 -11.94 38.06 26.51
N GLU A 346 -12.05 37.66 27.78
CA GLU A 346 -11.47 36.43 28.29
C GLU A 346 -11.81 35.29 27.31
N PRO A 347 -10.81 34.58 26.74
CA PRO A 347 -11.12 33.32 26.10
C PRO A 347 -11.73 32.45 27.20
N ALA A 348 -12.94 31.97 26.93
CA ALA A 348 -13.61 31.01 27.78
C ALA A 348 -12.57 29.98 28.23
N THR A 349 -12.49 29.72 29.53
CA THR A 349 -11.67 28.67 30.11
C THR A 349 -12.12 27.34 29.52
N GLU A 350 -11.53 26.97 28.38
CA GLU A 350 -11.66 25.65 27.80
C GLU A 350 -10.99 24.69 28.79
N HIS A 351 -11.81 23.86 29.41
CA HIS A 351 -11.33 22.73 30.18
C HIS A 351 -10.32 21.94 29.33
N PRO A 352 -9.22 21.40 29.92
CA PRO A 352 -8.31 20.53 29.18
C PRO A 352 -9.13 19.46 28.47
N LEU A 353 -8.99 19.38 27.15
CA LEU A 353 -9.71 18.39 26.35
C LEU A 353 -9.42 17.01 26.93
N SER A 354 -10.43 16.14 27.05
CA SER A 354 -10.15 14.77 27.50
C SER A 354 -9.13 14.11 26.56
N PRO A 355 -8.33 13.12 27.00
CA PRO A 355 -7.35 12.45 26.13
C PRO A 355 -7.96 11.96 24.80
N GLY A 356 -9.23 11.54 24.83
CA GLY A 356 -9.97 11.13 23.63
C GLY A 356 -10.35 12.29 22.71
N ASP A 357 -10.71 13.45 23.26
CA ASP A 357 -11.03 14.64 22.47
C ASP A 357 -9.78 15.27 21.85
N LEU A 358 -8.69 15.34 22.63
CA LEU A 358 -7.38 15.73 22.12
C LEU A 358 -6.94 14.77 21.01
N LEU A 359 -7.07 13.46 21.22
CA LEU A 359 -6.73 12.46 20.21
C LEU A 359 -7.57 12.63 18.93
N ALA A 360 -8.88 12.88 19.06
CA ALA A 360 -9.74 13.16 17.92
C ALA A 360 -9.32 14.43 17.17
N GLU A 361 -8.99 15.50 17.88
CA GLU A 361 -8.46 16.74 17.29
C GLU A 361 -7.13 16.50 16.55
N ILE A 362 -6.20 15.75 17.16
CA ILE A 362 -4.93 15.39 16.55
C ILE A 362 -5.13 14.57 15.28
N ARG A 363 -6.05 13.60 15.28
CA ARG A 363 -6.38 12.83 14.08
C ARG A 363 -6.95 13.72 12.98
N VAL A 364 -7.85 14.64 13.32
CA VAL A 364 -8.40 15.60 12.35
C VAL A 364 -7.30 16.48 11.75
N LEU A 365 -6.37 16.99 12.56
CA LEU A 365 -5.24 17.81 12.09
C LEU A 365 -4.22 17.01 11.27
N ALA A 366 -3.98 15.74 11.62
CA ALA A 366 -3.10 14.86 10.86
C ALA A 366 -3.72 14.50 9.50
N ASP A 367 -5.01 14.13 9.49
CA ASP A 367 -5.76 13.82 8.27
C ASP A 367 -5.92 15.05 7.36
N SER A 368 -5.98 16.25 7.95
CA SER A 368 -5.99 17.52 7.23
C SER A 368 -4.61 17.92 6.69
N GLY A 369 -3.57 17.11 6.90
CA GLY A 369 -2.19 17.39 6.46
C GLY A 369 -1.53 18.54 7.21
N GLU A 370 -2.14 19.03 8.29
CA GLU A 370 -1.57 20.03 9.19
C GLU A 370 -0.69 19.37 10.27
N THR A 371 0.16 18.41 9.87
CA THR A 371 0.98 17.59 10.78
C THR A 371 1.81 18.44 11.74
N ALA A 372 2.37 19.57 11.29
CA ALA A 372 3.13 20.48 12.15
C ALA A 372 2.27 21.22 13.19
N ARG A 373 0.98 21.44 12.90
CA ARG A 373 0.02 22.00 13.85
C ARG A 373 -0.47 20.92 14.83
N ALA A 374 -0.78 19.72 14.33
CA ALA A 374 -1.08 18.56 15.15
C ALA A 374 0.06 18.28 16.15
N TRP A 375 1.31 18.32 15.67
CA TRP A 375 2.49 18.14 16.51
C TRP A 375 2.58 19.16 17.65
N ARG A 376 2.39 20.46 17.36
CA ARG A 376 2.40 21.53 18.37
C ARG A 376 1.27 21.35 19.37
N ARG A 377 0.06 21.15 18.87
CA ARG A 377 -1.15 20.94 19.68
C ARG A 377 -0.99 19.76 20.64
N LEU A 378 -0.44 18.64 20.15
CA LEU A 378 -0.16 17.47 20.96
C LEU A 378 0.88 17.79 22.04
N HIS A 379 1.98 18.47 21.70
CA HIS A 379 3.04 18.80 22.64
C HIS A 379 2.66 19.84 23.70
N GLU A 380 1.66 20.68 23.43
CA GLU A 380 1.10 21.59 24.43
C GLU A 380 0.41 20.85 25.59
N GLU A 381 -0.12 19.64 25.34
CA GLU A 381 -0.91 18.88 26.33
C GLU A 381 -0.34 17.49 26.67
N ILE A 382 0.69 17.02 25.96
CA ILE A 382 1.23 15.67 26.15
C ILE A 382 1.83 15.45 27.54
N GLU A 383 2.27 16.51 28.22
CA GLU A 383 2.72 16.42 29.62
C GLU A 383 1.56 16.13 30.57
N SER A 384 0.38 16.69 30.31
CA SER A 384 -0.85 16.43 31.08
C SER A 384 -1.41 15.03 30.84
N TYR A 385 -1.07 14.40 29.70
CA TYR A 385 -1.54 13.07 29.31
C TYR A 385 -0.40 12.08 29.05
N ALA A 386 0.71 12.24 29.77
CA ALA A 386 1.95 11.50 29.50
C ALA A 386 1.82 9.97 29.61
N THR A 387 0.76 9.47 30.28
CA THR A 387 0.48 8.05 30.51
C THR A 387 -0.49 7.43 29.50
N ASP A 388 -0.99 8.18 28.51
CA ASP A 388 -1.88 7.64 27.49
C ASP A 388 -1.07 6.98 26.34
N PRO A 389 -1.21 5.67 26.10
CA PRO A 389 -0.44 4.97 25.10
C PRO A 389 -0.82 5.35 23.65
N ALA A 390 -2.08 5.73 23.41
CA ALA A 390 -2.53 6.13 22.08
C ALA A 390 -1.96 7.49 21.70
N LEU A 391 -1.98 8.48 22.61
CA LEU A 391 -1.36 9.79 22.36
C LEU A 391 0.15 9.66 22.08
N ARG A 392 0.85 8.76 22.78
CA ARG A 392 2.27 8.43 22.49
C ARG A 392 2.46 7.75 21.13
N TYR A 393 1.54 6.89 20.73
CA TYR A 393 1.57 6.28 19.40
C TYR A 393 1.40 7.33 18.29
N TYR A 394 0.43 8.24 18.43
CA TYR A 394 0.21 9.33 17.48
C TYR A 394 1.32 10.37 17.49
N GLU A 395 1.95 10.66 18.63
CA GLU A 395 3.23 11.40 18.69
C GLU A 395 4.27 10.74 17.78
N GLY A 396 4.40 9.41 17.87
CA GLY A 396 5.29 8.63 17.00
C GLY A 396 4.96 8.78 15.51
N LEU A 397 3.69 8.68 15.13
CA LEU A 397 3.26 8.83 13.73
C LEU A 397 3.50 10.23 13.18
N LEU A 398 3.17 11.27 13.95
CA LEU A 398 3.40 12.65 13.55
C LEU A 398 4.90 12.95 13.40
N ALA A 399 5.73 12.43 14.30
CA ALA A 399 7.18 12.53 14.17
C ALA A 399 7.70 11.86 12.89
N LEU A 400 7.16 10.70 12.52
CA LEU A 400 7.52 10.02 11.27
C LEU A 400 7.19 10.86 10.04
N ASP A 401 5.97 11.43 9.98
CA ASP A 401 5.55 12.27 8.85
C ASP A 401 6.35 13.59 8.77
N LEU A 402 6.85 14.09 9.90
CA LEU A 402 7.76 15.24 9.98
C LEU A 402 9.26 14.88 9.76
N GLY A 403 9.59 13.61 9.48
CA GLY A 403 10.97 13.16 9.27
C GLY A 403 11.83 13.11 10.54
N ARG A 404 11.21 13.17 11.73
CA ARG A 404 11.88 13.20 13.04
C ARG A 404 12.04 11.80 13.61
N GLU A 405 12.87 10.97 12.96
CA GLU A 405 12.98 9.54 13.25
C GLU A 405 13.37 9.22 14.72
N ARG A 406 14.23 10.03 15.34
CA ARG A 406 14.63 9.83 16.75
C ARG A 406 13.50 10.10 17.73
N GLU A 407 12.68 11.11 17.45
CA GLU A 407 11.50 11.44 18.27
C GLU A 407 10.42 10.37 18.07
N ALA A 408 10.22 9.93 16.82
CA ALA A 408 9.31 8.84 16.48
C ALA A 408 9.64 7.55 17.23
N GLU A 409 10.91 7.13 17.23
CA GLU A 409 11.32 5.92 17.94
C GLU A 409 11.06 6.05 19.45
N ARG A 410 11.38 7.20 20.05
CA ARG A 410 11.18 7.45 21.48
C ARG A 410 9.70 7.37 21.84
N ALA A 411 8.85 8.02 21.06
CA ALA A 411 7.40 8.05 21.28
C ALA A 411 6.76 6.66 21.11
N LEU A 412 7.13 5.91 20.05
CA LEU A 412 6.65 4.54 19.84
C LEU A 412 7.10 3.58 20.95
N ARG A 413 8.34 3.69 21.42
CA ARG A 413 8.81 2.93 22.59
C ARG A 413 8.09 3.36 23.88
N GLY A 414 7.74 4.63 24.01
CA GLY A 414 6.90 5.16 25.09
C GLY A 414 5.50 4.54 25.09
N ALA A 415 4.86 4.46 23.93
CA ALA A 415 3.57 3.77 23.78
C ALA A 415 3.67 2.30 24.22
N LEU A 416 4.74 1.61 23.82
CA LEU A 416 4.98 0.21 24.19
C LEU A 416 5.37 0.00 25.67
N PHE A 417 5.94 1.02 26.31
CA PHE A 417 6.21 0.99 27.75
C PHE A 417 4.90 1.05 28.55
N LEU A 418 3.97 1.89 28.10
CA LEU A 418 2.65 2.08 28.71
C LEU A 418 1.70 0.92 28.42
N ASP A 419 1.69 0.43 27.17
CA ASP A 419 0.95 -0.76 26.76
C ASP A 419 1.83 -1.70 25.92
N ARG A 420 2.30 -2.77 26.56
CA ARG A 420 3.12 -3.80 25.90
C ARG A 420 2.35 -4.60 24.82
N GLY A 421 1.02 -4.57 24.86
CA GLY A 421 0.11 -5.22 23.92
C GLY A 421 -0.25 -4.37 22.71
N PHE A 422 0.26 -3.14 22.61
CA PHE A 422 -0.12 -2.19 21.57
C PHE A 422 0.40 -2.63 20.18
N VAL A 423 -0.46 -3.32 19.45
CA VAL A 423 -0.10 -4.05 18.22
C VAL A 423 0.44 -3.11 17.14
N MET A 424 -0.22 -1.96 16.95
CA MET A 424 0.16 -0.97 15.94
C MET A 424 1.49 -0.26 16.25
N ALA A 425 1.82 -0.05 17.52
CA ALA A 425 3.08 0.56 17.94
C ALA A 425 4.26 -0.38 17.70
N HIS A 426 4.11 -1.69 17.98
CA HIS A 426 5.11 -2.71 17.62
C HIS A 426 5.35 -2.76 16.11
N PHE A 427 4.27 -2.70 15.32
CA PHE A 427 4.38 -2.74 13.86
C PHE A 427 5.11 -1.51 13.30
N GLN A 428 4.72 -0.30 13.70
CA GLN A 428 5.35 0.93 13.23
C GLN A 428 6.80 1.07 13.70
N LEU A 429 7.10 0.68 14.95
CA LEU A 429 8.47 0.65 15.45
C LEU A 429 9.33 -0.32 14.65
N GLY A 430 8.78 -1.49 14.32
CA GLY A 430 9.44 -2.49 13.49
C GLY A 430 9.81 -1.98 12.09
N LEU A 431 8.88 -1.27 11.43
CA LEU A 431 9.14 -0.66 10.13
C LEU A 431 10.19 0.46 10.19
N LEU A 432 10.11 1.32 11.21
CA LEU A 432 11.09 2.39 11.45
C LEU A 432 12.50 1.81 11.66
N LEU A 433 12.63 0.81 12.52
CA LEU A 433 13.92 0.17 12.80
C LEU A 433 14.49 -0.57 11.59
N ALA A 434 13.63 -1.17 10.76
CA ALA A 434 14.05 -1.82 9.52
C ALA A 434 14.65 -0.80 8.55
N ARG A 435 14.01 0.36 8.40
CA ARG A 435 14.52 1.47 7.59
C ARG A 435 15.84 2.02 8.11
N ALA A 436 15.99 2.10 9.43
CA ALA A 436 17.23 2.51 10.10
C ALA A 436 18.35 1.45 10.06
N GLY A 437 18.14 0.30 9.38
CA GLY A 437 19.13 -0.78 9.28
C GLY A 437 19.29 -1.62 10.55
N ARG A 438 18.50 -1.38 11.60
CA ARG A 438 18.55 -2.08 12.90
C ARG A 438 17.75 -3.39 12.87
N ARG A 439 18.16 -4.28 11.97
CA ARG A 439 17.43 -5.51 11.58
C ARG A 439 17.02 -6.39 12.76
N GLY A 440 17.91 -6.64 13.72
CA GLY A 440 17.61 -7.50 14.87
C GLY A 440 16.58 -6.90 15.85
N GLU A 441 16.52 -5.57 15.96
CA GLU A 441 15.47 -4.91 16.74
C GLU A 441 14.16 -4.81 15.96
N ALA A 442 14.25 -4.55 14.65
CA ALA A 442 13.12 -4.53 13.74
C ALA A 442 12.39 -5.88 13.70
N ALA A 443 13.13 -6.99 13.58
CA ALA A 443 12.57 -8.32 13.58
C ALA A 443 11.84 -8.63 14.89
N ARG A 444 12.43 -8.28 16.04
CA ARG A 444 11.77 -8.47 17.34
C ARG A 444 10.48 -7.67 17.46
N ALA A 445 10.47 -6.41 17.04
CA ALA A 445 9.28 -5.58 17.08
C ALA A 445 8.18 -6.10 16.14
N LEU A 446 8.52 -6.53 14.93
CA LEU A 446 7.55 -7.10 13.98
C LEU A 446 7.03 -8.47 14.40
N ASP A 447 7.87 -9.30 15.03
CA ASP A 447 7.45 -10.59 15.60
C ASP A 447 6.46 -10.39 16.76
N ASN A 448 6.72 -9.40 17.61
CA ASN A 448 5.78 -9.00 18.66
C ASN A 448 4.45 -8.53 18.07
N ALA A 449 4.48 -7.68 17.03
CA ALA A 449 3.26 -7.24 16.34
C ALA A 449 2.50 -8.42 15.73
N LEU A 450 3.20 -9.34 15.06
CA LEU A 450 2.63 -10.54 14.46
C LEU A 450 1.94 -11.42 15.50
N ARG A 451 2.65 -11.75 16.58
CA ARG A 451 2.14 -12.61 17.66
C ARG A 451 0.93 -11.99 18.36
N LEU A 452 0.98 -10.68 18.65
CA LEU A 452 -0.13 -9.97 19.25
C LEU A 452 -1.34 -9.92 18.31
N ALA A 453 -1.13 -9.64 17.02
CA ALA A 453 -2.18 -9.65 16.02
C ALA A 453 -2.82 -11.04 15.83
N GLN A 454 -2.03 -12.12 15.89
CA GLN A 454 -2.54 -13.50 15.84
C GLN A 454 -3.30 -13.91 17.10
N GLY A 455 -3.06 -13.24 18.23
CA GLY A 455 -3.81 -13.43 19.47
C GLY A 455 -5.21 -12.78 19.46
N LEU A 456 -5.47 -11.89 18.49
CA LEU A 456 -6.76 -11.24 18.29
C LEU A 456 -7.59 -11.97 17.23
N SER A 457 -8.90 -11.74 17.26
CA SER A 457 -9.77 -12.29 16.22
C SER A 457 -9.44 -11.69 14.85
N PRO A 458 -9.43 -12.49 13.76
CA PRO A 458 -9.01 -12.05 12.42
C PRO A 458 -9.70 -10.79 11.90
N GLU A 459 -10.98 -10.62 12.28
CA GLU A 459 -11.85 -9.53 11.87
C GLU A 459 -11.76 -8.31 12.78
N THR A 460 -11.11 -8.42 13.94
CA THR A 460 -10.96 -7.32 14.89
C THR A 460 -10.24 -6.17 14.19
N ILE A 461 -10.94 -5.05 14.07
CA ILE A 461 -10.36 -3.81 13.57
C ILE A 461 -9.51 -3.22 14.69
N LEU A 462 -8.25 -2.94 14.37
CA LEU A 462 -7.33 -2.31 15.30
C LEU A 462 -7.70 -0.83 15.41
N PRO A 463 -7.97 -0.30 16.62
CA PRO A 463 -8.50 1.05 16.80
C PRO A 463 -7.63 2.14 16.15
N GLU A 464 -6.31 1.99 16.21
CA GLU A 464 -5.31 2.91 15.67
C GLU A 464 -4.77 2.47 14.30
N GLY A 465 -5.39 1.46 13.70
CA GLY A 465 -5.04 0.91 12.40
C GLY A 465 -5.91 1.42 11.25
N ASP A 466 -6.74 2.45 11.46
CA ASP A 466 -7.61 3.07 10.44
C ASP A 466 -8.37 2.04 9.56
N GLY A 467 -9.02 1.06 10.21
CA GLY A 467 -9.78 0.02 9.50
C GLY A 467 -8.97 -1.23 9.11
N VAL A 468 -7.71 -1.32 9.52
CA VAL A 468 -6.91 -2.54 9.39
C VAL A 468 -7.38 -3.60 10.39
N SER A 469 -7.66 -4.80 9.89
CA SER A 469 -7.99 -5.94 10.75
C SER A 469 -6.73 -6.63 11.28
N ALA A 470 -6.85 -7.31 12.42
CA ALA A 470 -5.75 -8.06 13.02
C ALA A 470 -5.13 -9.09 12.04
N ALA A 471 -5.95 -9.77 11.22
CA ALA A 471 -5.43 -10.68 10.20
C ALA A 471 -4.57 -9.97 9.14
N ARG A 472 -5.00 -8.79 8.67
CA ARG A 472 -4.24 -7.99 7.70
C ARG A 472 -2.95 -7.44 8.28
N LEU A 473 -2.97 -7.05 9.56
CA LEU A 473 -1.75 -6.63 10.24
C LEU A 473 -0.78 -7.79 10.42
N ALA A 474 -1.26 -8.97 10.84
CA ALA A 474 -0.44 -10.17 10.98
C ALA A 474 0.22 -10.55 9.65
N GLU A 475 -0.52 -10.49 8.54
CA GLU A 475 0.05 -10.73 7.21
C GLU A 475 1.12 -9.69 6.85
N SER A 476 0.86 -8.41 7.11
CA SER A 476 1.81 -7.32 6.87
C SER A 476 3.10 -7.48 7.71
N ALA A 477 2.97 -7.84 8.99
CA ALA A 477 4.09 -8.09 9.88
C ALA A 477 4.93 -9.29 9.43
N ARG A 478 4.29 -10.39 9.00
CA ARG A 478 4.97 -11.57 8.46
C ARG A 478 5.77 -11.26 7.19
N ARG A 479 5.20 -10.45 6.29
CA ARG A 479 5.90 -10.01 5.08
C ARG A 479 7.10 -9.12 5.40
N ALA A 480 6.92 -8.19 6.34
CA ALA A 480 8.01 -7.31 6.78
C ALA A 480 9.15 -8.11 7.45
N LEU A 481 8.82 -9.13 8.24
CA LEU A 481 9.80 -10.07 8.83
C LEU A 481 10.61 -10.81 7.76
N ALA A 482 9.92 -11.38 6.77
CA ALA A 482 10.57 -12.09 5.67
C ALA A 482 11.54 -11.18 4.88
N GLY A 483 11.17 -9.91 4.69
CA GLY A 483 12.04 -8.92 4.04
C GLY A 483 13.32 -8.59 4.82
N ILE A 484 13.31 -8.77 6.16
CA ILE A 484 14.50 -8.54 6.99
C ILE A 484 15.46 -9.75 6.93
N THR A 485 14.93 -10.98 6.90
CA THR A 485 15.73 -12.21 6.91
C THR A 485 16.38 -12.54 5.57
N VAL A 486 15.75 -12.17 4.44
CA VAL A 486 16.27 -12.46 3.09
C VAL A 486 17.52 -11.65 2.76
N SER A 487 17.85 -10.59 3.51
CA SER A 487 19.04 -9.78 3.29
C SER A 487 20.30 -10.25 4.05
N GLU A 488 20.28 -11.45 4.65
CA GLU A 488 21.45 -12.12 5.25
C GLU A 488 22.07 -13.22 4.36
N ALA A 489 21.41 -13.60 3.27
CA ALA A 489 21.92 -14.51 2.25
C ALA A 489 22.35 -13.74 1.01
#